data_AF-A0A0C2YQ01-F1
#
_entry.id   AF-A0A0C2YQ01-F1
#
_cell.length_a   1.000
_cell.length_b   1.000
_cell.length_c   1.000
_cell.angle_alpha   90.00
_cell.angle_beta   90.00
_cell.angle_gamma   90.00
#
_symmetry.space_group_name_H-M   'P 1'
#
loop_
_entity.id
_entity.type
_entity.pdbx_description
1 polymer ?
#
loop_
_entity_poly.entity_id
_entity_poly.type
_entity_poly.pdbx_seq_one_letter_code
_entity_poly.pdbx_strand_id
1 'polypeptide(L)'
;MSDTVAALKHRADTLEEENCRLHAKLTKTPIHSYAKEGRAIHQLADLAIPVFDLITEHDCHLELGAEDDASADAIESSTEEDYVYRSFKRLIHWCPLVQKMLNPEAGCNMPLALQDLKLGADGAQVDDTNRLKTSVVNWLNNVQDHPECLLKPEDKLSHGFHHAVTGRLLCPVAQCFIVWSAIRECHPRYPVTTNMYSAFLYDGYYDPKNPSKGLFQGKYLLKAFRCIFTSLSSAEEEPEGDEAAVNSRHAKRIKKLKPCCNIAQILKMRIVNPCAIAYITCQQTNLFWLQSSQDPTSCLELYRQHR
;
A
#
# COMPACT_ATOMS: atom_id res chain seq x y z
N MET A 1 -54.68 46.89 7.21
CA MET A 1 -54.71 45.40 7.17
C MET A 1 -53.79 44.81 6.10
N SER A 2 -53.63 45.44 4.92
CA SER A 2 -52.72 44.95 3.88
C SER A 2 -51.23 44.97 4.30
N ASP A 3 -50.80 46.07 4.93
CA ASP A 3 -49.38 46.27 5.29
C ASP A 3 -48.87 45.30 6.37
N THR A 4 -49.76 44.89 7.28
CA THR A 4 -49.46 43.88 8.31
C THR A 4 -49.30 42.49 7.71
N VAL A 5 -50.02 42.17 6.64
CA VAL A 5 -49.90 40.88 5.94
C VAL A 5 -48.59 40.83 5.14
N ALA A 6 -48.20 41.93 4.51
CA ALA A 6 -46.91 42.02 3.81
C ALA A 6 -45.72 41.90 4.77
N ALA A 7 -45.79 42.55 5.93
CA ALA A 7 -44.75 42.44 6.96
C ALA A 7 -44.60 41.02 7.53
N LEU A 8 -45.73 40.31 7.72
CA LEU A 8 -45.71 38.92 8.18
C LEU A 8 -45.14 37.96 7.13
N LYS A 9 -45.43 38.17 5.84
CA LYS A 9 -44.84 37.38 4.75
C LYS A 9 -43.32 37.53 4.69
N HIS A 10 -42.82 38.77 4.70
CA HIS A 10 -41.37 39.00 4.72
C HIS A 10 -40.66 38.33 5.90
N ARG A 11 -41.31 38.34 7.08
CA ARG A 11 -40.77 37.68 8.26
C ARG A 11 -40.80 36.16 8.14
N ALA A 12 -41.83 35.58 7.52
CA ALA A 12 -41.89 34.15 7.23
C ALA A 12 -40.77 33.73 6.27
N ASP A 13 -40.58 34.47 5.17
CA ASP A 13 -39.53 34.20 4.18
C ASP A 13 -38.13 34.27 4.82
N THR A 14 -37.91 35.27 5.69
CA THR A 14 -36.64 35.41 6.42
C THR A 14 -36.39 34.24 7.38
N LEU A 15 -37.42 33.78 8.09
CA LEU A 15 -37.33 32.64 9.00
C LEU A 15 -37.14 31.31 8.26
N GLU A 16 -37.73 31.15 7.07
CA GLU A 16 -37.51 29.99 6.20
C GLU A 16 -36.08 29.94 5.67
N GLU A 17 -35.51 31.08 5.28
CA GLU A 17 -34.12 31.18 4.85
C GLU A 17 -33.14 30.88 6.01
N GLU A 18 -33.41 31.39 7.21
CA GLU A 18 -32.64 31.06 8.40
C GLU A 18 -32.75 29.58 8.78
N ASN A 19 -33.94 28.98 8.69
CA ASN A 19 -34.13 27.55 8.91
C ASN A 19 -33.38 26.71 7.87
N CYS A 20 -33.43 27.08 6.58
CA CYS A 20 -32.64 26.42 5.55
C CYS A 20 -31.13 26.49 5.87
N ARG A 21 -30.64 27.64 6.33
CA ARG A 21 -29.24 27.84 6.70
C ARG A 21 -28.85 27.07 7.97
N LEU A 22 -29.74 26.97 8.95
CA LEU A 22 -29.55 26.20 10.18
C LEU A 22 -29.56 24.70 9.89
N HIS A 23 -30.49 24.21 9.04
CA HIS A 23 -30.51 22.83 8.58
C HIS A 23 -29.23 22.47 7.81
N ALA A 24 -28.75 23.34 6.91
CA ALA A 24 -27.48 23.14 6.21
C ALA A 24 -26.24 23.15 7.13
N LYS A 25 -26.32 23.80 8.30
CA LYS A 25 -25.29 23.74 9.35
C LYS A 25 -25.42 22.50 10.22
N LEU A 26 -26.64 22.01 10.45
CA LEU A 26 -26.91 20.80 11.21
C LEU A 26 -26.50 19.54 10.42
N THR A 27 -26.71 19.53 9.10
CA THR A 27 -26.21 18.46 8.20
C THR A 27 -24.70 18.50 7.98
N LYS A 28 -24.04 19.58 8.41
CA LYS A 28 -22.57 19.66 8.57
C LYS A 28 -22.08 19.10 9.92
N THR A 29 -22.83 18.21 10.58
CA THR A 29 -22.17 17.22 11.45
C THR A 29 -21.08 16.57 10.61
N PRO A 30 -19.80 16.57 11.05
CA PRO A 30 -18.76 15.91 10.29
C PRO A 30 -19.19 14.45 10.20
N ILE A 31 -19.58 14.02 8.99
CA ILE A 31 -19.67 12.60 8.67
C ILE A 31 -18.32 12.06 9.13
N HIS A 32 -18.34 11.17 10.12
CA HIS A 32 -17.12 10.59 10.64
C HIS A 32 -16.47 9.87 9.46
N SER A 33 -15.49 10.51 8.84
CA SER A 33 -14.88 9.95 7.64
C SER A 33 -13.96 8.82 8.06
N TYR A 34 -14.15 7.67 7.44
CA TYR A 34 -13.39 6.46 7.74
C TYR A 34 -12.15 6.31 6.83
N ALA A 35 -11.84 7.34 6.04
CA ALA A 35 -10.74 7.32 5.08
C ALA A 35 -9.36 7.25 5.74
N LYS A 36 -9.19 7.68 6.99
CA LYS A 36 -7.88 7.54 7.66
C LYS A 36 -7.65 6.11 8.13
N GLU A 37 -8.72 5.43 8.48
CA GLU A 37 -8.76 4.08 9.01
C GLU A 37 -8.60 3.05 7.88
N GLY A 38 -9.00 3.41 6.66
CA GLY A 38 -8.77 2.61 5.46
C GLY A 38 -7.30 2.44 5.07
N ARG A 39 -6.38 3.29 5.55
CA ARG A 39 -4.98 3.30 5.08
C ARG A 39 -4.23 1.99 5.31
N ALA A 40 -4.54 1.28 6.40
CA ALA A 40 -3.85 0.04 6.76
C ALA A 40 -4.30 -1.18 5.94
N ILE A 41 -5.40 -1.07 5.18
CA ILE A 41 -6.05 -2.23 4.55
C ILE A 41 -5.12 -2.90 3.54
N HIS A 42 -4.67 -2.17 2.52
CA HIS A 42 -3.72 -2.72 1.54
C HIS A 42 -2.34 -3.01 2.13
N GLN A 43 -1.94 -2.25 3.14
CA GLN A 43 -0.61 -2.35 3.73
C GLN A 43 -0.46 -3.61 4.61
N LEU A 44 -1.53 -4.02 5.32
CA LEU A 44 -1.43 -5.00 6.42
C LEU A 44 -2.55 -6.05 6.45
N ALA A 45 -3.70 -5.80 5.83
CA ALA A 45 -4.81 -6.75 5.81
C ALA A 45 -4.77 -7.62 4.54
N ASP A 46 -5.06 -7.02 3.39
CA ASP A 46 -4.97 -7.68 2.09
C ASP A 46 -4.75 -6.67 0.96
N LEU A 47 -3.86 -6.99 0.03
CA LEU A 47 -3.54 -6.13 -1.11
C LEU A 47 -4.67 -6.08 -2.15
N ALA A 48 -5.41 -7.17 -2.34
CA ALA A 48 -6.19 -7.43 -3.53
C ALA A 48 -7.69 -7.63 -3.27
N ILE A 49 -8.07 -8.18 -2.12
CA ILE A 49 -9.47 -8.46 -1.79
C ILE A 49 -10.16 -7.17 -1.32
N PRO A 50 -11.28 -6.76 -1.95
CA PRO A 50 -12.10 -5.65 -1.48
C PRO A 50 -12.60 -5.86 -0.04
N VAL A 51 -12.66 -4.77 0.73
CA VAL A 51 -13.18 -4.78 2.11
C VAL A 51 -14.58 -5.38 2.22
N PHE A 52 -15.42 -5.12 1.21
CA PHE A 52 -16.78 -5.65 1.13
C PHE A 52 -16.79 -7.18 1.06
N ASP A 53 -15.92 -7.79 0.26
CA ASP A 53 -15.83 -9.24 0.11
C ASP A 53 -15.31 -9.89 1.41
N LEU A 54 -14.38 -9.23 2.10
CA LEU A 54 -13.90 -9.69 3.43
C LEU A 54 -15.03 -9.72 4.46
N ILE A 55 -15.91 -8.72 4.46
CA ILE A 55 -17.06 -8.67 5.37
C ILE A 55 -18.12 -9.69 4.96
N THR A 56 -18.38 -9.83 3.66
CA THR A 56 -19.33 -10.83 3.15
C THR A 56 -18.94 -12.23 3.59
N GLU A 57 -17.66 -12.57 3.51
CA GLU A 57 -17.15 -13.87 3.99
C GLU A 57 -17.32 -14.06 5.50
N HIS A 58 -17.14 -13.00 6.28
CA HIS A 58 -17.41 -13.04 7.71
C HIS A 58 -18.89 -13.29 8.00
N ASP A 59 -19.78 -12.61 7.29
CA ASP A 59 -21.23 -12.78 7.45
C ASP A 59 -21.65 -14.21 7.08
N CYS A 60 -21.05 -14.80 6.04
CA CYS A 60 -21.23 -16.21 5.70
C CYS A 60 -20.82 -17.15 6.85
N HIS A 61 -19.69 -16.91 7.53
CA HIS A 61 -19.29 -17.72 8.69
C HIS A 61 -20.28 -17.61 9.86
N LEU A 62 -20.86 -16.42 10.09
CA LEU A 62 -21.91 -16.26 11.11
C LEU A 62 -23.18 -17.04 10.76
N GLU A 63 -23.60 -17.01 9.50
CA GLU A 63 -24.76 -17.77 9.01
C GLU A 63 -24.58 -19.29 9.16
N LEU A 64 -23.34 -19.76 9.04
CA LEU A 64 -22.95 -21.16 9.26
C LEU A 64 -22.80 -21.54 10.74
N GLY A 65 -23.08 -20.61 11.67
CA GLY A 65 -23.11 -20.87 13.11
C GLY A 65 -21.77 -20.67 13.82
N ALA A 66 -20.84 -19.91 13.24
CA ALA A 66 -19.65 -19.48 13.98
C ALA A 66 -20.04 -18.54 15.14
N GLU A 67 -19.83 -19.01 16.37
CA GLU A 67 -20.05 -18.21 17.58
C GLU A 67 -18.75 -17.58 18.10
N ASP A 68 -17.62 -18.18 17.74
CA ASP A 68 -16.27 -17.77 18.12
C ASP A 68 -15.25 -18.14 17.04
N ASP A 69 -13.99 -17.73 17.20
CA ASP A 69 -12.93 -18.02 16.24
C ASP A 69 -12.68 -19.53 16.07
N ALA A 70 -12.91 -20.33 17.12
CA ALA A 70 -12.65 -21.77 17.10
C ALA A 70 -13.70 -22.53 16.31
N SER A 71 -14.96 -22.14 16.43
CA SER A 71 -16.08 -22.65 15.62
C SER A 71 -16.01 -22.16 14.19
N ALA A 72 -15.59 -20.91 13.96
CA ALA A 72 -15.35 -20.38 12.62
C ALA A 72 -14.26 -21.19 11.88
N ASP A 73 -13.13 -21.46 12.52
CA ASP A 73 -12.03 -22.24 11.95
C ASP A 73 -12.36 -23.73 11.75
N ALA A 74 -13.49 -24.21 12.30
CA ALA A 74 -13.97 -25.57 12.14
C ALA A 74 -14.99 -25.73 10.99
N ILE A 75 -15.46 -24.64 10.40
CA ILE A 75 -16.38 -24.65 9.25
C ILE A 75 -15.63 -25.20 8.03
N GLU A 76 -16.24 -26.20 7.37
CA GLU A 76 -15.69 -26.77 6.15
C GLU A 76 -15.86 -25.76 5.01
N SER A 77 -14.76 -25.14 4.59
CA SER A 77 -14.72 -24.15 3.51
C SER A 77 -13.67 -24.51 2.47
N SER A 78 -13.74 -23.89 1.29
CA SER A 78 -12.70 -23.99 0.28
C SER A 78 -11.43 -23.24 0.70
N THR A 79 -10.30 -23.56 0.07
CA THR A 79 -9.02 -22.86 0.35
C THR A 79 -9.10 -21.35 0.09
N GLU A 80 -9.99 -20.92 -0.80
CA GLU A 80 -10.18 -19.50 -1.13
C GLU A 80 -11.00 -18.79 -0.04
N GLU A 81 -12.12 -19.38 0.39
CA GLU A 81 -12.97 -18.87 1.48
C GLU A 81 -12.17 -18.75 2.79
N ASP A 82 -11.42 -19.79 3.17
CA ASP A 82 -10.50 -19.78 4.30
C ASP A 82 -9.48 -18.64 4.25
N TYR A 83 -8.99 -18.30 3.05
CA TYR A 83 -8.05 -17.20 2.87
C TYR A 83 -8.74 -15.85 3.04
N VAL A 84 -9.93 -15.68 2.47
CA VAL A 84 -10.74 -14.46 2.59
C VAL A 84 -11.11 -14.23 4.05
N TYR A 85 -11.50 -15.28 4.79
CA TYR A 85 -11.80 -15.19 6.22
C TYR A 85 -10.57 -14.87 7.07
N ARG A 86 -9.41 -15.50 6.80
CA ARG A 86 -8.13 -15.11 7.42
C ARG A 86 -7.77 -13.65 7.12
N SER A 87 -8.07 -13.18 5.92
CA SER A 87 -7.87 -11.78 5.53
C SER A 87 -8.81 -10.83 6.29
N PHE A 88 -10.05 -11.24 6.54
CA PHE A 88 -10.97 -10.52 7.42
C PHE A 88 -10.44 -10.44 8.86
N LYS A 89 -9.91 -11.55 9.41
CA LYS A 89 -9.28 -11.54 10.74
C LYS A 89 -8.11 -10.55 10.82
N ARG A 90 -7.29 -10.47 9.76
CA ARG A 90 -6.24 -9.44 9.65
C ARG A 90 -6.82 -8.03 9.57
N LEU A 91 -7.90 -7.83 8.81
CA LEU A 91 -8.58 -6.54 8.68
C LEU A 91 -9.03 -6.00 10.05
N ILE A 92 -9.75 -6.79 10.84
CA ILE A 92 -10.24 -6.33 12.15
C ILE A 92 -9.10 -6.13 13.17
N HIS A 93 -7.98 -6.84 13.02
CA HIS A 93 -6.79 -6.63 13.84
C HIS A 93 -6.15 -5.25 13.59
N TRP A 94 -5.96 -4.88 12.32
CA TRP A 94 -5.30 -3.62 11.95
C TRP A 94 -6.26 -2.44 11.83
N CYS A 95 -7.55 -2.70 11.64
CA CYS A 95 -8.62 -1.71 11.62
C CYS A 95 -9.78 -2.14 12.55
N PRO A 96 -9.61 -2.03 13.89
CA PRO A 96 -10.62 -2.45 14.88
C PRO A 96 -11.94 -1.71 14.78
N LEU A 97 -11.97 -0.59 14.07
CA LEU A 97 -13.18 0.16 13.81
C LEU A 97 -14.16 -0.61 12.93
N VAL A 98 -13.67 -1.44 12.00
CA VAL A 98 -14.52 -2.31 11.17
C VAL A 98 -15.35 -3.22 12.06
N GLN A 99 -14.72 -3.84 13.08
CA GLN A 99 -15.44 -4.68 14.04
C GLN A 99 -16.53 -3.89 14.81
N LYS A 100 -16.25 -2.63 15.18
CA LYS A 100 -17.24 -1.78 15.85
C LYS A 100 -18.39 -1.41 14.91
N MET A 101 -18.11 -1.21 13.63
CA MET A 101 -19.11 -0.88 12.62
C MET A 101 -20.06 -2.06 12.35
N LEU A 102 -19.56 -3.29 12.44
CA LEU A 102 -20.37 -4.50 12.29
C LEU A 102 -21.39 -4.70 13.42
N ASN A 103 -21.24 -4.01 14.56
CA ASN A 103 -22.22 -4.07 15.63
C ASN A 103 -23.52 -3.37 15.20
N PRO A 104 -24.69 -4.05 15.18
CA PRO A 104 -25.98 -3.46 14.82
C PRO A 104 -26.34 -2.21 15.66
N GLU A 105 -25.85 -2.13 16.89
CA GLU A 105 -26.09 -1.01 17.81
C GLU A 105 -25.27 0.25 17.47
N ALA A 106 -24.27 0.14 16.58
CA ALA A 106 -23.39 1.26 16.24
C ALA A 106 -24.08 2.37 15.41
N GLY A 107 -25.25 2.09 14.84
CA GLY A 107 -26.05 3.06 14.07
C GLY A 107 -25.33 3.63 12.84
N CYS A 108 -24.26 2.96 12.37
CA CYS A 108 -23.42 3.46 11.28
C CYS A 108 -24.02 3.12 9.90
N ASN A 109 -23.91 4.04 8.94
CA ASN A 109 -24.27 3.76 7.56
C ASN A 109 -23.16 2.92 6.90
N MET A 110 -23.32 1.59 6.95
CA MET A 110 -22.32 0.63 6.46
C MET A 110 -21.88 0.91 5.00
N PRO A 111 -22.78 1.08 4.01
CA PRO A 111 -22.37 1.39 2.64
C PRO A 111 -21.45 2.61 2.51
N LEU A 112 -21.79 3.72 3.18
CA LEU A 112 -20.97 4.93 3.16
C LEU A 112 -19.63 4.71 3.86
N ALA A 113 -19.63 3.97 4.97
CA ALA A 113 -18.43 3.70 5.73
C ALA A 113 -17.43 2.80 4.96
N LEU A 114 -17.93 1.79 4.25
CA LEU A 114 -17.12 0.95 3.37
C LEU A 114 -16.54 1.73 2.19
N GLN A 115 -17.31 2.67 1.63
CA GLN A 115 -16.82 3.56 0.59
C GLN A 115 -15.67 4.43 1.10
N ASP A 116 -15.81 5.02 2.29
CA ASP A 116 -14.77 5.83 2.92
C ASP A 116 -13.51 5.01 3.23
N LEU A 117 -13.66 3.79 3.77
CA LEU A 117 -12.54 2.88 4.01
C LEU A 117 -11.79 2.56 2.71
N LYS A 118 -12.53 2.28 1.63
CA LYS A 118 -11.94 2.03 0.32
C LYS A 118 -11.17 3.25 -0.19
N LEU A 119 -11.77 4.44 -0.14
CA LEU A 119 -11.12 5.69 -0.53
C LEU A 119 -9.84 5.94 0.29
N GLY A 120 -9.87 5.59 1.57
CA GLY A 120 -8.71 5.63 2.44
C GLY A 120 -7.58 4.69 2.04
N ALA A 121 -7.94 3.44 1.71
CA ALA A 121 -7.01 2.42 1.26
C ALA A 121 -6.36 2.80 -0.08
N ASP A 122 -7.17 3.13 -1.08
CA ASP A 122 -6.73 3.57 -2.41
C ASP A 122 -5.85 4.84 -2.30
N GLY A 123 -6.28 5.81 -1.49
CA GLY A 123 -5.52 7.04 -1.26
C GLY A 123 -4.16 6.80 -0.61
N ALA A 124 -4.07 5.90 0.37
CA ALA A 124 -2.78 5.52 0.96
C ALA A 124 -1.86 4.87 -0.07
N GLN A 125 -2.41 3.99 -0.91
CA GLN A 125 -1.66 3.33 -1.97
C GLN A 125 -1.03 4.33 -2.95
N VAL A 126 -1.81 5.33 -3.36
CA VAL A 126 -1.36 6.39 -4.26
C VAL A 126 -0.28 7.26 -3.60
N ASP A 127 -0.48 7.67 -2.35
CA ASP A 127 0.49 8.45 -1.58
C ASP A 127 1.83 7.71 -1.46
N ASP A 128 1.77 6.42 -1.10
CA ASP A 128 2.92 5.54 -0.96
C ASP A 128 3.67 5.37 -2.29
N THR A 129 2.94 5.12 -3.39
CA THR A 129 3.50 5.01 -4.74
C THR A 129 4.26 6.29 -5.10
N ASN A 130 3.65 7.46 -4.91
CA ASN A 130 4.25 8.75 -5.25
C ASN A 130 5.49 9.03 -4.40
N ARG A 131 5.44 8.66 -3.11
CA ARG A 131 6.58 8.82 -2.20
C ARG A 131 7.75 7.91 -2.57
N LEU A 132 7.48 6.65 -2.89
CA LEU A 132 8.51 5.69 -3.33
C LEU A 132 9.10 6.09 -4.68
N LYS A 133 8.28 6.56 -5.61
CA LYS A 133 8.71 7.00 -6.94
C LYS A 133 9.88 7.97 -6.89
N THR A 134 9.74 9.04 -6.11
CA THR A 134 10.82 10.03 -5.95
C THR A 134 11.99 9.48 -5.15
N SER A 135 11.71 8.73 -4.07
CA SER A 135 12.76 8.24 -3.16
C SER A 135 13.67 7.22 -3.83
N VAL A 136 13.10 6.24 -4.53
CA VAL A 136 13.84 5.17 -5.22
C VAL A 136 14.72 5.76 -6.32
N VAL A 137 14.19 6.67 -7.14
CA VAL A 137 14.99 7.34 -8.18
C VAL A 137 16.18 8.09 -7.57
N ASN A 138 15.97 8.82 -6.48
CA ASN A 138 17.06 9.48 -5.77
C ASN A 138 18.09 8.48 -5.24
N TRP A 139 17.67 7.36 -4.65
CA TRP A 139 18.58 6.33 -4.17
C TRP A 139 19.42 5.73 -5.30
N LEU A 140 18.80 5.44 -6.46
CA LEU A 140 19.49 4.86 -7.60
C LEU A 140 20.49 5.83 -8.24
N ASN A 141 20.11 7.11 -8.38
CA ASN A 141 21.00 8.13 -8.93
C ASN A 141 22.21 8.41 -8.03
N ASN A 142 22.03 8.33 -6.70
CA ASN A 142 23.10 8.63 -5.73
C ASN A 142 24.09 7.48 -5.52
N VAL A 143 23.84 6.29 -6.07
CA VAL A 143 24.77 5.14 -5.96
C VAL A 143 25.90 5.25 -6.97
N GLN A 144 25.73 6.01 -8.05
CA GLN A 144 26.72 6.16 -9.11
C GLN A 144 27.40 7.53 -8.98
N ASP A 145 28.74 7.55 -8.92
CA ASP A 145 29.49 8.81 -8.89
C ASP A 145 29.26 9.63 -10.17
N HIS A 146 29.05 8.96 -11.30
CA HIS A 146 28.81 9.56 -12.61
C HIS A 146 27.82 8.70 -13.43
N PRO A 147 26.50 8.81 -13.20
CA PRO A 147 25.53 8.04 -13.96
C PRO A 147 25.51 8.49 -15.42
N GLU A 148 25.62 7.52 -16.34
CA GLU A 148 25.54 7.77 -17.79
C GLU A 148 24.19 8.39 -18.19
N CYS A 149 23.12 8.03 -17.48
CA CYS A 149 21.79 8.61 -17.63
C CYS A 149 21.14 8.71 -16.25
N LEU A 150 20.74 9.93 -15.86
CA LEU A 150 20.00 10.14 -14.62
C LEU A 150 18.54 9.71 -14.79
N LEU A 151 18.06 8.90 -13.86
CA LEU A 151 16.64 8.58 -13.76
C LEU A 151 15.88 9.84 -13.32
N LYS A 152 14.77 10.13 -14.00
CA LYS A 152 13.89 11.24 -13.64
C LYS A 152 12.59 10.66 -13.11
N PRO A 153 12.09 11.05 -11.92
CA PRO A 153 10.86 10.51 -11.38
C PRO A 153 9.71 10.57 -12.39
N GLU A 154 9.54 11.70 -13.08
CA GLU A 154 8.51 11.92 -14.09
C GLU A 154 8.66 11.07 -15.37
N ASP A 155 9.87 10.64 -15.73
CA ASP A 155 10.14 9.94 -16.99
C ASP A 155 9.97 8.44 -16.84
N LYS A 156 8.72 8.01 -16.89
CA LYS A 156 8.38 6.61 -16.67
C LYS A 156 8.85 5.68 -17.80
N LEU A 157 9.07 6.19 -19.01
CA LEU A 157 9.43 5.37 -20.18
C LEU A 157 10.91 4.94 -20.14
N SER A 158 11.77 5.75 -19.52
CA SER A 158 13.17 5.39 -19.35
C SER A 158 13.42 4.44 -18.18
N HIS A 159 12.41 4.11 -17.38
CA HIS A 159 12.54 3.18 -16.25
C HIS A 159 12.44 1.70 -16.67
N GLY A 160 12.46 0.80 -15.70
CA GLY A 160 12.30 -0.65 -15.93
C GLY A 160 13.44 -1.23 -16.75
N PHE A 161 13.12 -2.09 -17.72
CA PHE A 161 14.12 -2.73 -18.60
C PHE A 161 14.78 -1.80 -19.62
N HIS A 162 14.32 -0.55 -19.78
CA HIS A 162 14.95 0.40 -20.70
C HIS A 162 16.20 1.06 -20.12
N HIS A 163 16.37 1.03 -18.80
CA HIS A 163 17.54 1.56 -18.11
C HIS A 163 18.33 0.46 -17.41
N ALA A 164 19.66 0.52 -17.50
CA ALA A 164 20.54 -0.58 -17.07
C ALA A 164 20.41 -0.91 -15.57
N VAL A 165 20.25 0.10 -14.72
CA VAL A 165 20.16 -0.09 -13.26
C VAL A 165 18.83 -0.72 -12.85
N THR A 166 17.72 -0.16 -13.32
CA THR A 166 16.37 -0.64 -13.01
C THR A 166 16.11 -1.99 -13.68
N GLY A 167 16.63 -2.20 -14.89
CA GLY A 167 16.56 -3.46 -15.60
C GLY A 167 17.33 -4.57 -14.89
N ARG A 168 18.49 -4.26 -14.30
CA ARG A 168 19.22 -5.22 -13.45
C ARG A 168 18.43 -5.58 -12.20
N LEU A 169 17.79 -4.61 -11.55
CA LEU A 169 16.98 -4.84 -10.35
C LEU A 169 15.73 -5.69 -10.63
N LEU A 170 15.13 -5.52 -11.81
CA LEU A 170 13.96 -6.31 -12.24
C LEU A 170 14.30 -7.66 -12.83
N CYS A 171 15.53 -7.84 -13.33
CA CYS A 171 15.95 -9.09 -13.93
C CYS A 171 15.70 -10.25 -12.97
N PRO A 172 15.01 -11.32 -13.41
CA PRO A 172 14.88 -12.53 -12.61
C PRO A 172 16.23 -13.03 -12.12
N VAL A 173 16.34 -13.36 -10.84
CA VAL A 173 17.63 -13.79 -10.26
C VAL A 173 18.17 -15.10 -10.82
N ALA A 174 17.27 -15.97 -11.27
CA ALA A 174 17.62 -17.21 -11.94
C ALA A 174 18.11 -17.00 -13.39
N GLN A 175 17.95 -15.78 -13.94
CA GLN A 175 18.43 -15.39 -15.26
C GLN A 175 19.61 -14.42 -15.09
N CYS A 176 20.65 -14.60 -15.90
CA CYS A 176 21.84 -13.76 -15.81
C CYS A 176 21.58 -12.35 -16.38
N PHE A 177 22.19 -11.30 -15.81
CA PHE A 177 22.17 -9.96 -16.40
C PHE A 177 22.67 -9.92 -17.86
N ILE A 178 23.46 -10.92 -18.28
CA ILE A 178 23.92 -11.08 -19.67
C ILE A 178 22.74 -11.18 -20.65
N VAL A 179 21.59 -11.73 -20.24
CA VAL A 179 20.39 -11.85 -21.10
C VAL A 179 19.44 -10.67 -20.98
N TRP A 180 19.83 -9.58 -20.31
CA TRP A 180 18.99 -8.41 -20.10
C TRP A 180 18.47 -7.79 -21.41
N SER A 181 19.30 -7.67 -22.45
CA SER A 181 18.88 -7.16 -23.76
C SER A 181 17.79 -8.02 -24.38
N ALA A 182 17.90 -9.34 -24.25
CA ALA A 182 16.92 -10.29 -24.76
C ALA A 182 15.60 -10.23 -23.95
N ILE A 183 15.68 -10.04 -22.63
CA ILE A 183 14.50 -9.81 -21.78
C ILE A 183 13.80 -8.51 -22.18
N ARG A 184 14.56 -7.42 -22.35
CA ARG A 184 14.05 -6.11 -22.78
C ARG A 184 13.33 -6.20 -24.12
N GLU A 185 13.85 -7.00 -25.04
CA GLU A 185 13.27 -7.26 -26.36
C GLU A 185 12.18 -8.34 -26.37
N CYS A 186 11.75 -8.81 -25.20
CA CYS A 186 10.70 -9.82 -25.04
C CYS A 186 11.00 -11.12 -25.80
N HIS A 187 12.27 -11.52 -25.87
CA HIS A 187 12.69 -12.69 -26.64
C HIS A 187 12.03 -13.97 -26.08
N PRO A 188 11.37 -14.81 -26.90
CA PRO A 188 10.59 -15.97 -26.43
C PRO A 188 11.35 -17.01 -25.60
N ARG A 189 12.68 -17.00 -25.68
CA ARG A 189 13.58 -17.90 -24.93
C ARG A 189 13.80 -17.47 -23.47
N TYR A 190 13.55 -16.20 -23.15
CA TYR A 190 13.76 -15.64 -21.82
C TYR A 190 12.47 -14.98 -21.32
N PRO A 191 11.37 -15.75 -21.20
CA PRO A 191 10.15 -15.21 -20.62
C PRO A 191 10.42 -14.83 -19.16
N VAL A 192 9.94 -13.67 -18.76
CA VAL A 192 9.86 -13.29 -17.35
C VAL A 192 8.48 -13.69 -16.87
N THR A 193 8.41 -14.77 -16.10
CA THR A 193 7.14 -15.30 -15.57
C THR A 193 6.91 -14.83 -14.14
N THR A 194 5.66 -14.87 -13.69
CA THR A 194 5.28 -14.55 -12.30
C THR A 194 5.97 -15.42 -11.26
N ASN A 195 6.35 -16.65 -11.58
CA ASN A 195 7.08 -17.53 -10.66
C ASN A 195 8.56 -17.15 -10.42
N MET A 196 9.01 -16.02 -10.96
CA MET A 196 10.42 -15.63 -10.90
C MET A 196 10.62 -14.38 -10.05
N TYR A 197 11.52 -14.49 -9.09
CA TYR A 197 11.89 -13.36 -8.24
C TYR A 197 12.84 -12.40 -8.94
N SER A 198 12.54 -11.10 -8.83
CA SER A 198 13.43 -10.03 -9.25
C SER A 198 14.64 -9.86 -8.33
N ALA A 199 15.77 -9.40 -8.87
CA ALA A 199 17.00 -9.19 -8.11
C ALA A 199 16.87 -8.24 -6.92
N PHE A 200 16.00 -7.22 -6.98
CA PHE A 200 15.82 -6.29 -5.87
C PHE A 200 15.26 -6.91 -4.58
N LEU A 201 14.70 -8.13 -4.66
CA LEU A 201 14.19 -8.87 -3.50
C LEU A 201 15.30 -9.50 -2.67
N TYR A 202 16.49 -9.72 -3.25
CA TYR A 202 17.58 -10.44 -2.60
C TYR A 202 18.63 -9.52 -2.00
N ASP A 203 19.15 -9.91 -0.84
CA ASP A 203 20.42 -9.38 -0.35
C ASP A 203 21.59 -10.08 -1.05
N GLY A 204 22.30 -9.34 -1.90
CA GLY A 204 23.44 -9.85 -2.66
C GLY A 204 23.04 -10.79 -3.82
N TYR A 205 23.70 -11.94 -3.90
CA TYR A 205 23.55 -12.88 -5.02
C TYR A 205 22.61 -14.04 -4.67
N TYR A 206 21.79 -14.42 -5.64
CA TYR A 206 20.94 -15.60 -5.55
C TYR A 206 21.75 -16.90 -5.49
N ASP A 207 21.43 -17.75 -4.52
CA ASP A 207 22.01 -19.08 -4.36
C ASP A 207 21.03 -20.15 -4.88
N PRO A 208 21.28 -20.78 -6.04
CA PRO A 208 20.40 -21.82 -6.57
C PRO A 208 20.26 -23.05 -5.64
N LYS A 209 21.22 -23.28 -4.75
CA LYS A 209 21.16 -24.37 -3.76
C LYS A 209 20.34 -24.00 -2.53
N ASN A 210 20.17 -22.70 -2.29
CA ASN A 210 19.37 -22.18 -1.19
C ASN A 210 18.58 -20.92 -1.63
N PRO A 211 17.49 -21.09 -2.40
CA PRO A 211 16.73 -19.99 -2.98
C PRO A 211 16.12 -19.03 -1.95
N SER A 212 15.90 -19.45 -0.70
CA SER A 212 15.35 -18.56 0.33
C SER A 212 16.41 -17.66 0.96
N LYS A 213 17.71 -17.94 0.73
CA LYS A 213 18.80 -17.16 1.31
C LYS A 213 18.78 -15.74 0.78
N GLY A 214 18.63 -14.77 1.68
CA GLY A 214 18.59 -13.35 1.35
C GLY A 214 17.29 -12.89 0.69
N LEU A 215 16.31 -13.78 0.48
CA LEU A 215 15.01 -13.41 -0.07
C LEU A 215 14.27 -12.44 0.89
N PHE A 216 13.67 -11.40 0.31
CA PHE A 216 13.04 -10.27 1.01
C PHE A 216 13.99 -9.43 1.89
N GLN A 217 15.30 -9.52 1.65
CA GLN A 217 16.32 -8.76 2.37
C GLN A 217 17.05 -7.74 1.49
N GLY A 218 16.62 -7.58 0.24
CA GLY A 218 17.28 -6.66 -0.69
C GLY A 218 17.31 -5.21 -0.22
N LYS A 219 18.46 -4.55 -0.44
CA LYS A 219 18.74 -3.18 0.02
C LYS A 219 17.62 -2.20 -0.30
N TYR A 220 17.14 -2.18 -1.55
CA TYR A 220 16.09 -1.25 -1.97
C TYR A 220 14.71 -1.62 -1.44
N LEU A 221 14.42 -2.92 -1.24
CA LEU A 221 13.20 -3.38 -0.60
C LEU A 221 13.13 -2.90 0.85
N LEU A 222 14.22 -3.06 1.60
CA LEU A 222 14.32 -2.60 2.98
C LEU A 222 14.23 -1.07 3.09
N LYS A 223 14.87 -0.33 2.18
CA LYS A 223 14.74 1.15 2.12
C LYS A 223 13.30 1.58 1.83
N ALA A 224 12.60 0.92 0.90
CA ALA A 224 11.19 1.23 0.62
C ALA A 224 10.28 0.89 1.80
N PHE A 225 10.50 -0.24 2.46
CA PHE A 225 9.78 -0.61 3.67
C PHE A 225 9.93 0.46 4.75
N ARG A 226 11.16 0.90 5.04
CA ARG A 226 11.43 1.98 5.99
C ARG A 226 10.79 3.29 5.56
N CYS A 227 10.87 3.61 4.26
CA CYS A 227 10.26 4.82 3.73
C CYS A 227 8.76 4.86 4.06
N ILE A 228 8.01 3.79 3.78
CA ILE A 228 6.57 3.75 4.04
C ILE A 228 6.27 3.60 5.52
N PHE A 229 6.81 2.57 6.17
CA PHE A 229 6.36 2.19 7.51
C PHE A 229 7.02 2.97 8.65
N THR A 230 8.24 3.48 8.49
CA THR A 230 8.95 4.17 9.58
C THR A 230 9.12 5.66 9.31
N SER A 231 10.09 6.04 8.47
CA SER A 231 10.33 7.41 8.04
C SER A 231 11.27 7.43 6.84
N LEU A 232 11.24 8.53 6.07
CA LEU A 232 12.20 8.72 4.98
C LEU A 232 13.63 8.80 5.51
N SER A 233 13.84 9.43 6.68
CA SER A 233 15.17 9.54 7.29
C SER A 233 15.78 8.17 7.63
N SER A 234 14.97 7.24 8.14
CA SER A 234 15.41 5.86 8.44
C SER A 234 15.75 5.06 7.18
N ALA A 235 15.15 5.41 6.04
CA ALA A 235 15.47 4.79 4.75
C ALA A 235 16.81 5.30 4.17
N GLU A 236 17.28 6.48 4.58
CA GLU A 236 18.56 7.04 4.16
C GLU A 236 19.73 6.57 5.03
N GLU A 237 19.46 6.04 6.22
CA GLU A 237 20.46 5.38 7.06
C GLU A 237 20.93 4.09 6.37
N GLU A 238 22.16 4.10 5.87
CA GLU A 238 22.84 2.89 5.40
C GLU A 238 22.94 1.89 6.56
N PRO A 239 22.67 0.59 6.33
CA PRO A 239 22.91 -0.43 7.35
C PRO A 239 24.41 -0.38 7.70
N GLU A 240 24.73 -0.27 9.00
CA GLU A 240 26.11 -0.24 9.50
C GLU A 240 26.87 -1.48 8.98
N GLY A 241 27.66 -1.28 7.94
CA GLY A 241 28.80 -2.11 7.59
C GLY A 241 30.04 -1.41 8.11
N ASP A 242 30.92 -2.16 8.75
CA ASP A 242 32.17 -1.72 9.39
C ASP A 242 33.18 -1.09 8.42
N GLU A 243 32.88 -0.03 7.67
CA GLU A 243 33.91 0.79 7.01
C GLU A 243 33.56 2.29 6.94
N ALA A 244 34.32 3.04 7.73
CA ALA A 244 34.69 4.46 7.61
C ALA A 244 33.57 5.51 7.38
N ALA A 245 33.28 6.22 8.47
CA ALA A 245 32.62 7.51 8.46
C ALA A 245 33.32 8.53 7.55
N VAL A 246 32.75 8.80 6.38
CA VAL A 246 33.08 9.98 5.56
C VAL A 246 31.85 10.86 5.40
N ASN A 247 31.76 11.83 6.31
CA ASN A 247 31.21 13.18 6.17
C ASN A 247 30.25 13.43 4.99
N SER A 248 29.01 12.95 5.07
CA SER A 248 27.91 13.47 4.25
C SER A 248 27.37 14.77 4.87
N ARG A 249 27.77 15.91 4.30
CA ARG A 249 27.22 17.25 4.63
C ARG A 249 25.71 17.36 4.33
N HIS A 250 25.10 16.33 3.73
CA HIS A 250 23.67 16.25 3.42
C HIS A 250 22.80 15.89 4.63
N ALA A 251 23.33 15.09 5.58
CA ALA A 251 22.62 14.65 6.78
C ALA A 251 22.20 15.80 7.72
N LYS A 252 22.79 17.00 7.57
CA LYS A 252 22.44 18.17 8.40
C LYS A 252 21.22 18.94 7.90
N ARG A 253 20.75 18.74 6.66
CA ARG A 253 19.68 19.56 6.08
C ARG A 253 18.28 18.97 6.25
N ILE A 254 18.16 17.69 6.63
CA ILE A 254 16.88 16.99 6.86
C ILE A 254 16.42 17.06 8.33
N LYS A 255 17.13 17.77 9.23
CA LYS A 255 16.74 17.92 10.64
C LYS A 255 15.55 18.86 10.91
N LYS A 256 14.83 19.32 9.88
CA LYS A 256 13.70 20.27 10.02
C LYS A 256 12.35 19.78 9.49
N LEU A 257 12.21 18.53 9.04
CA LEU A 257 10.88 17.94 8.90
C LEU A 257 10.52 17.24 10.20
N LYS A 258 9.40 17.66 10.83
CA LYS A 258 8.75 16.90 11.89
C LYS A 258 8.73 15.41 11.50
N PRO A 259 9.00 14.47 12.43
CA PRO A 259 8.85 13.06 12.09
C PRO A 259 7.41 12.85 11.62
N CYS A 260 7.22 12.59 10.32
CA CYS A 260 5.99 12.00 9.84
C CYS A 260 5.73 10.80 10.73
N CYS A 261 4.54 10.74 11.32
CA CYS A 261 4.15 9.70 12.24
C CYS A 261 4.54 8.34 11.67
N ASN A 262 5.36 7.60 12.42
CA ASN A 262 5.82 6.28 12.03
C ASN A 262 4.59 5.38 11.91
N ILE A 263 4.25 4.91 10.70
CA ILE A 263 3.06 4.08 10.45
C ILE A 263 3.13 2.81 11.30
N ALA A 264 4.32 2.21 11.45
CA ALA A 264 4.52 1.08 12.34
C ALA A 264 4.17 1.43 13.79
N GLN A 265 4.47 2.65 14.25
CA GLN A 265 4.08 3.11 15.58
C GLN A 265 2.57 3.39 15.70
N ILE A 266 1.96 4.03 14.69
CA ILE A 266 0.51 4.29 14.64
C ILE A 266 -0.26 2.97 14.73
N LEU A 267 0.18 1.98 13.95
CA LEU A 267 -0.45 0.67 13.84
C LEU A 267 0.04 -0.29 14.93
N LYS A 268 1.00 0.11 15.77
CA LYS A 268 1.63 -0.73 16.81
C LYS A 268 2.27 -2.02 16.24
N MET A 269 2.77 -1.97 15.01
CA MET A 269 3.50 -3.05 14.37
C MET A 269 4.86 -3.25 15.07
N ARG A 270 5.00 -4.37 15.79
CA ARG A 270 6.25 -4.79 16.47
C ARG A 270 7.08 -5.78 15.66
N ILE A 271 6.42 -6.54 14.80
CA ILE A 271 7.01 -7.57 13.94
C ILE A 271 6.57 -7.23 12.51
N VAL A 272 7.46 -7.42 11.55
CA VAL A 272 7.16 -7.20 10.13
C VAL A 272 6.09 -8.19 9.69
N ASN A 273 4.97 -7.67 9.17
CA ASN A 273 3.88 -8.47 8.64
C ASN A 273 4.22 -8.93 7.20
N PRO A 274 4.01 -10.20 6.83
CA PRO A 274 4.14 -10.66 5.45
C PRO A 274 3.35 -9.83 4.43
N CYS A 275 2.14 -9.36 4.77
CA CYS A 275 1.33 -8.48 3.91
C CYS A 275 2.06 -7.16 3.62
N ALA A 276 2.80 -6.62 4.59
CA ALA A 276 3.58 -5.41 4.40
C ALA A 276 4.73 -5.64 3.41
N ILE A 277 5.44 -6.76 3.52
CA ILE A 277 6.52 -7.12 2.58
C ILE A 277 5.95 -7.27 1.17
N ALA A 278 4.83 -7.99 1.05
CA ALA A 278 4.15 -8.21 -0.23
C ALA A 278 3.66 -6.88 -0.83
N TYR A 279 3.06 -6.01 -0.02
CA TYR A 279 2.65 -4.67 -0.42
C TYR A 279 3.83 -3.85 -0.95
N ILE A 280 4.94 -3.74 -0.21
CA ILE A 280 6.13 -2.99 -0.64
C ILE A 280 6.70 -3.58 -1.93
N THR A 281 6.74 -4.90 -2.03
CA THR A 281 7.18 -5.61 -3.24
C THR A 281 6.32 -5.19 -4.43
N CYS A 282 4.99 -5.26 -4.32
CA CYS A 282 4.08 -4.84 -5.37
C CYS A 282 4.23 -3.35 -5.72
N GLN A 283 4.42 -2.47 -4.73
CA GLN A 283 4.65 -1.04 -4.98
C GLN A 283 5.94 -0.80 -5.78
N GLN A 284 7.04 -1.47 -5.43
CA GLN A 284 8.30 -1.34 -6.14
C GLN A 284 8.26 -1.98 -7.53
N THR A 285 7.67 -3.17 -7.63
CA THR A 285 7.46 -3.85 -8.91
C THR A 285 6.64 -2.95 -9.82
N ASN A 286 5.52 -2.38 -9.37
CA ASN A 286 4.74 -1.42 -10.14
C ASN A 286 5.55 -0.18 -10.56
N LEU A 287 6.35 0.39 -9.66
CA LEU A 287 7.20 1.53 -9.97
C LEU A 287 8.17 1.24 -11.13
N PHE A 288 8.68 0.01 -11.20
CA PHE A 288 9.65 -0.40 -12.21
C PHE A 288 9.02 -1.02 -13.46
N TRP A 289 7.86 -1.69 -13.35
CA TRP A 289 7.26 -2.51 -14.41
C TRP A 289 6.17 -1.81 -15.22
N LEU A 290 5.37 -0.92 -14.64
CA LEU A 290 4.08 -0.47 -15.22
C LEU A 290 4.17 0.39 -16.50
N GLN A 291 5.28 0.34 -17.24
CA GLN A 291 5.39 0.88 -18.59
C GLN A 291 6.34 0.11 -19.54
N SER A 292 6.84 -1.07 -19.14
CA SER A 292 7.25 -2.06 -20.16
C SER A 292 5.96 -2.72 -20.64
N SER A 293 5.76 -2.83 -21.95
CA SER A 293 4.50 -3.21 -22.62
C SER A 293 4.04 -4.66 -22.38
N GLN A 294 4.35 -5.26 -21.23
CA GLN A 294 3.92 -6.58 -20.81
C GLN A 294 2.95 -6.47 -19.62
N ASP A 295 1.90 -7.28 -19.70
CA ASP A 295 0.67 -7.29 -18.92
C ASP A 295 0.78 -6.89 -17.42
N PRO A 296 0.02 -5.87 -16.95
CA PRO A 296 -0.01 -5.44 -15.55
C PRO A 296 -0.57 -6.48 -14.56
N THR A 297 -1.09 -7.61 -15.04
CA THR A 297 -1.67 -8.69 -14.22
C THR A 297 -0.62 -9.43 -13.37
N SER A 298 0.66 -9.35 -13.74
CA SER A 298 1.78 -10.09 -13.13
C SER A 298 2.00 -9.80 -11.62
N CYS A 299 1.82 -8.56 -11.17
CA CYS A 299 2.06 -8.19 -9.76
C CYS A 299 1.01 -8.77 -8.80
N LEU A 300 -0.26 -8.82 -9.22
CA LEU A 300 -1.34 -9.41 -8.43
C LEU A 300 -1.27 -10.94 -8.47
N GLU A 301 -0.78 -11.53 -9.55
CA GLU A 301 -0.51 -12.97 -9.63
C GLU A 301 0.66 -13.41 -8.74
N LEU A 302 1.74 -12.62 -8.67
CA LEU A 302 2.84 -12.81 -7.70
C LEU A 302 2.34 -12.79 -6.25
N TYR A 303 1.44 -11.84 -5.92
CA TYR A 303 0.77 -11.80 -4.62
C TYR A 303 -0.12 -13.04 -4.40
N ARG A 304 -0.87 -13.47 -5.43
CA ARG A 304 -1.75 -14.65 -5.38
C ARG A 304 -0.98 -15.96 -5.19
N GLN A 305 0.22 -16.09 -5.74
CA GLN A 305 1.06 -17.30 -5.64
C GLN A 305 1.71 -17.50 -4.26
N HIS A 306 1.76 -16.44 -3.46
CA HIS A 306 2.24 -16.48 -2.07
C HIS A 306 1.10 -16.39 -1.04
N ARG A 307 -0.15 -16.59 -1.49
CA ARG A 307 -1.31 -16.86 -0.63
C ARG A 307 -1.21 -18.23 0.02
#